data_AF-A0A667YWD5-F1
#
_entry.id   AF-A0A667YWD5-F1
#
_cell.length_a   1.000
_cell.length_b   1.000
_cell.length_c   1.000
_cell.angle_alpha   90.00
_cell.angle_beta   90.00
_cell.angle_gamma   90.00
#
_symmetry.space_group_name_H-M   'P 1'
#
loop_
_entity.id
_entity.type
_entity.pdbx_description
1 polymer ?
#
loop_
_entity_poly.entity_id
_entity_poly.type
_entity_poly.pdbx_seq_one_letter_code
_entity_poly.pdbx_strand_id
1 'polypeptide(L)'
;MTFCPRYAFPLSQTPSSSLYTILGAAQPSGRESTSQVGADTHTHTYTHTHAHTHSEDMSESGSQEAAGAANGSSARHGPRPAVGNRVAVVLGAQWGDEGKGKVVDLLAQDADIVCRCQVVVVDSVTAFIGNGVVIHLPGLFEEAEKNERKGKGLKDWDKRLIISDRAHIVFDFHQAVDGVQEQQRQEQAGKNLGTTKKGIGPVYSAKAARSGLRICDLLSDFTQFSERYKVLAQQYKAMYPTLEIDIDGELVKLKDYVERIKPMVRDGVHYMYEALHGPPKNILVEGANAALLDIDFGTYPFVTSSNCTVGGVCTGLGMPPQNVGEVYGVVKAYTTRVGIGAFPSEQSNEIGELLQTRGKEVGVTTGRKRRCGWLDLVLIKYAHMINGFTALALTKLDILDVFPEIKVGVAYKVNNQTIPHFPANQEVLQRVEVQYETLPGWNSDTSAARSFEELPENAQKYVRYVEEQVGVPVKWIGVGKSRESMIQLF
;
A
#
# COMPACT_ATOMS: atom_id res chain seq x y z
N MET A 1 -62.03 6.94 7.47
CA MET A 1 -61.68 6.39 8.80
C MET A 1 -61.85 4.88 8.74
N THR A 2 -60.74 4.17 8.95
CA THR A 2 -60.54 2.78 9.43
C THR A 2 -61.44 1.62 8.95
N PHE A 3 -60.84 0.59 8.32
CA PHE A 3 -60.93 -0.87 8.61
C PHE A 3 -60.06 -1.63 7.55
N CYS A 4 -58.87 -2.16 7.90
CA CYS A 4 -58.54 -3.59 8.24
C CYS A 4 -58.07 -4.43 6.99
N PRO A 5 -57.57 -5.70 7.09
CA PRO A 5 -56.13 -6.08 7.01
C PRO A 5 -55.77 -7.19 5.96
N ARG A 6 -54.45 -7.47 5.75
CA ARG A 6 -53.74 -8.78 5.55
C ARG A 6 -52.60 -8.79 4.51
N TYR A 7 -51.44 -9.30 4.97
CA TYR A 7 -50.39 -10.14 4.33
C TYR A 7 -50.05 -10.04 2.83
N ALA A 8 -48.76 -9.80 2.51
CA ALA A 8 -47.94 -10.64 1.61
C ALA A 8 -46.46 -10.13 1.54
N PHE A 9 -45.49 -10.98 1.91
CA PHE A 9 -44.18 -11.07 1.26
C PHE A 9 -44.34 -12.08 0.09
N PRO A 10 -43.60 -12.01 -1.04
CA PRO A 10 -42.14 -12.21 -1.02
C PRO A 10 -41.29 -11.52 -2.12
N LEU A 11 -39.97 -11.58 -1.88
CA LEU A 11 -38.84 -11.73 -2.81
C LEU A 11 -38.40 -10.58 -3.77
N SER A 12 -37.10 -10.32 -3.65
CA SER A 12 -36.13 -9.89 -4.69
C SER A 12 -36.35 -8.57 -5.40
N GLN A 13 -35.41 -7.63 -5.20
CA GLN A 13 -34.86 -6.81 -6.27
C GLN A 13 -33.43 -6.38 -5.95
N THR A 14 -32.54 -6.82 -6.83
CA THR A 14 -31.16 -6.36 -7.03
C THR A 14 -31.08 -4.85 -7.25
N PRO A 15 -29.96 -4.19 -6.93
CA PRO A 15 -29.53 -3.04 -7.70
C PRO A 15 -28.66 -3.53 -8.86
N SER A 16 -29.27 -3.54 -10.03
CA SER A 16 -28.62 -3.56 -11.34
C SER A 16 -27.95 -2.21 -11.62
N SER A 17 -26.82 -2.24 -12.33
CA SER A 17 -26.28 -1.20 -13.25
C SER A 17 -24.80 -1.55 -13.52
N SER A 18 -24.27 -1.58 -14.74
CA SER A 18 -24.61 -0.78 -15.92
C SER A 18 -24.32 -1.56 -17.22
N LEU A 19 -25.25 -1.48 -18.17
CA LEU A 19 -25.09 -1.83 -19.58
C LEU A 19 -24.37 -0.69 -20.30
N TYR A 20 -23.32 -0.98 -21.08
CA TYR A 20 -22.95 -0.18 -22.26
C TYR A 20 -22.42 -1.12 -23.36
N THR A 21 -22.89 -0.87 -24.59
CA THR A 21 -22.96 -1.80 -25.74
C THR A 21 -22.08 -1.31 -26.89
N ILE A 22 -21.29 -2.23 -27.46
CA ILE A 22 -20.85 -2.47 -28.87
C ILE A 22 -20.29 -1.32 -29.73
N LEU A 23 -19.10 -1.54 -30.30
CA LEU A 23 -18.86 -1.56 -31.76
C LEU A 23 -17.49 -2.21 -32.07
N GLY A 24 -17.49 -3.15 -33.02
CA GLY A 24 -16.33 -3.94 -33.42
C GLY A 24 -15.81 -3.60 -34.82
N ALA A 25 -14.64 -4.15 -35.13
CA ALA A 25 -14.01 -4.38 -36.44
C ALA A 25 -12.52 -4.66 -36.15
N ALA A 26 -11.74 -5.42 -36.90
CA ALA A 26 -11.89 -6.43 -37.93
C ALA A 26 -10.49 -7.09 -37.99
N GLN A 27 -10.41 -8.37 -38.31
CA GLN A 27 -9.13 -9.04 -38.58
C GLN A 27 -8.42 -8.39 -39.78
N PRO A 28 -7.08 -8.52 -39.85
CA PRO A 28 -6.61 -9.32 -40.98
C PRO A 28 -5.53 -10.34 -40.61
N SER A 29 -5.65 -11.45 -41.34
CA SER A 29 -4.67 -12.49 -41.64
C SER A 29 -3.35 -11.97 -42.21
N GLY A 30 -2.24 -12.68 -41.98
CA GLY A 30 -1.08 -12.57 -42.89
C GLY A 30 0.26 -13.07 -42.38
N ARG A 31 0.52 -14.37 -42.61
CA ARG A 31 1.78 -15.02 -43.03
C ARG A 31 3.12 -14.78 -42.31
N GLU A 32 3.70 -15.94 -41.97
CA GLU A 32 5.09 -16.26 -41.68
C GLU A 32 6.09 -15.71 -42.72
N SER A 33 7.28 -15.31 -42.25
CA SER A 33 8.53 -15.77 -42.87
C SER A 33 9.69 -15.65 -41.89
N THR A 34 10.49 -16.69 -41.89
CA THR A 34 11.73 -16.92 -41.14
C THR A 34 12.90 -16.14 -41.75
N SER A 35 13.79 -15.63 -40.91
CA SER A 35 15.23 -15.59 -41.23
C SER A 35 16.07 -15.49 -39.96
N GLN A 36 16.97 -16.47 -39.83
CA GLN A 36 18.10 -16.50 -38.89
C GLN A 36 19.24 -15.62 -39.41
N VAL A 37 20.28 -15.47 -38.55
CA VAL A 37 21.67 -15.01 -38.77
C VAL A 37 21.89 -13.66 -38.08
N GLY A 38 22.89 -13.46 -37.21
CA GLY A 38 23.95 -14.31 -36.68
C GLY A 38 24.56 -13.59 -35.47
N ALA A 39 25.05 -14.35 -34.51
CA ALA A 39 25.66 -13.85 -33.29
C ALA A 39 27.15 -13.61 -33.53
N ASP A 40 27.63 -12.40 -33.24
CA ASP A 40 29.04 -12.13 -33.01
C ASP A 40 29.24 -11.58 -31.60
N THR A 41 29.82 -12.44 -30.77
CA THR A 41 30.27 -12.17 -29.40
C THR A 41 31.68 -11.58 -29.44
N HIS A 42 31.85 -10.34 -28.98
CA HIS A 42 33.17 -9.82 -28.60
C HIS A 42 33.27 -9.69 -27.08
N THR A 43 34.10 -10.57 -26.51
CA THR A 43 34.61 -10.55 -25.15
C THR A 43 35.74 -9.52 -25.02
N HIS A 44 35.64 -8.60 -24.06
CA HIS A 44 36.77 -7.79 -23.60
C HIS A 44 37.04 -8.05 -22.12
N THR A 45 38.26 -8.47 -21.84
CA THR A 45 38.81 -8.79 -20.52
C THR A 45 39.63 -7.61 -19.96
N TYR A 46 39.31 -7.29 -18.70
CA TYR A 46 40.11 -6.80 -17.56
C TYR A 46 41.20 -5.72 -17.70
N THR A 47 41.17 -4.77 -16.76
CA THR A 47 42.21 -4.64 -15.72
C THR A 47 41.71 -3.78 -14.54
N HIS A 48 41.76 -4.34 -13.33
CA HIS A 48 41.53 -3.66 -12.05
C HIS A 48 42.89 -3.39 -11.39
N THR A 49 43.14 -2.15 -10.98
CA THR A 49 44.29 -1.77 -10.15
C THR A 49 43.84 -1.63 -8.69
N HIS A 50 44.45 -2.41 -7.79
CA HIS A 50 44.28 -2.30 -6.34
C HIS A 50 45.37 -1.37 -5.77
N ALA A 51 44.95 -0.41 -4.94
CA ALA A 51 45.84 0.37 -4.09
C ALA A 51 45.77 -0.15 -2.65
N HIS A 52 46.93 -0.59 -2.14
CA HIS A 52 47.15 -0.92 -0.73
C HIS A 52 47.27 0.35 0.11
N THR A 53 46.70 0.35 1.32
CA THR A 53 47.06 1.28 2.39
C THR A 53 47.46 0.49 3.63
N HIS A 54 48.60 0.88 4.20
CA HIS A 54 49.28 0.26 5.33
C HIS A 54 48.58 0.53 6.66
N SER A 55 48.51 -0.51 7.49
CA SER A 55 48.24 -0.46 8.92
C SER A 55 49.57 -0.46 9.69
N GLU A 56 49.76 0.46 10.62
CA GLU A 56 50.80 0.37 11.65
C GLU A 56 50.15 0.39 13.04
N ASP A 57 50.41 -0.67 13.78
CA ASP A 57 50.26 -0.80 15.23
C ASP A 57 51.33 0.03 15.96
N MET A 58 50.97 0.63 17.08
CA MET A 58 51.92 0.85 18.19
C MET A 58 51.24 0.63 19.54
N SER A 59 51.93 -0.17 20.35
CA SER A 59 51.59 -0.66 21.67
C SER A 59 52.24 0.16 22.79
N GLU A 60 51.70 -0.07 24.00
CA GLU A 60 52.34 -0.04 25.32
C GLU A 60 52.34 1.23 26.22
N SER A 61 51.51 1.10 27.27
CA SER A 61 51.85 1.17 28.71
C SER A 61 52.10 2.53 29.39
N GLY A 62 51.48 2.70 30.56
CA GLY A 62 51.74 3.81 31.47
C GLY A 62 50.66 3.96 32.56
N SER A 63 50.72 3.12 33.59
CA SER A 63 49.96 3.26 34.83
C SER A 63 50.51 4.41 35.68
N GLN A 64 49.69 5.42 35.98
CA GLN A 64 49.88 6.30 37.14
C GLN A 64 48.54 6.62 37.79
N GLU A 65 48.40 6.22 39.05
CA GLU A 65 47.38 6.71 39.97
C GLU A 65 47.61 8.21 40.24
N ALA A 66 46.54 9.00 40.12
CA ALA A 66 46.47 10.32 40.73
C ALA A 66 45.07 10.51 41.33
N ALA A 67 45.04 10.59 42.65
CA ALA A 67 43.85 10.87 43.44
C ALA A 67 43.44 12.35 43.30
N GLY A 68 42.13 12.59 43.25
CA GLY A 68 41.50 13.80 43.79
C GLY A 68 41.28 14.97 42.82
N ALA A 69 40.08 15.03 42.22
CA ALA A 69 39.23 16.23 42.20
C ALA A 69 37.90 15.89 41.50
N ALA A 70 36.86 15.64 42.31
CA ALA A 70 35.49 15.61 41.83
C ALA A 70 35.05 17.02 41.42
N ASN A 71 35.26 17.39 40.16
CA ASN A 71 34.55 18.49 39.52
C ASN A 71 33.49 17.91 38.59
N GLY A 72 32.40 17.45 39.19
CA GLY A 72 31.16 17.12 38.48
C GLY A 72 30.45 18.39 38.02
N SER A 73 31.00 19.07 37.01
CA SER A 73 30.20 20.00 36.21
C SER A 73 29.36 19.16 35.24
N SER A 74 28.25 18.60 35.72
CA SER A 74 27.22 18.14 34.79
C SER A 74 26.71 19.38 34.08
N ALA A 75 27.16 19.57 32.84
CA ALA A 75 26.56 20.53 31.93
C ALA A 75 25.05 20.24 31.94
N ARG A 76 24.25 21.14 32.52
CA ARG A 76 22.80 21.01 32.57
C ARG A 76 22.31 21.13 31.14
N HIS A 77 22.16 19.98 30.47
CA HIS A 77 21.52 19.92 29.18
C HIS A 77 20.06 20.34 29.40
N GLY A 78 19.57 21.27 28.57
CA GLY A 78 18.17 21.69 28.62
C GLY A 78 17.21 20.50 28.49
N PRO A 79 15.96 20.62 28.96
CA PRO A 79 14.99 19.55 28.82
C PRO A 79 14.87 19.14 27.35
N ARG A 80 14.78 17.83 27.08
CA ARG A 80 14.55 17.32 25.73
C ARG A 80 13.27 17.98 25.16
N PRO A 81 13.25 18.38 23.88
CA PRO A 81 12.06 18.93 23.26
C PRO A 81 10.87 17.96 23.42
N ALA A 82 9.71 18.49 23.79
CA ALA A 82 8.49 17.69 23.84
C ALA A 82 8.16 17.18 22.44
N VAL A 83 7.76 15.91 22.33
CA VAL A 83 7.52 15.25 21.03
C VAL A 83 6.26 15.80 20.34
N GLY A 84 5.28 16.33 21.09
CA GLY A 84 3.99 16.75 20.54
C GLY A 84 3.03 15.58 20.31
N ASN A 85 2.02 15.79 19.46
CA ASN A 85 1.08 14.75 19.01
C ASN A 85 1.83 13.61 18.30
N ARG A 86 1.31 12.39 18.43
CA ARG A 86 1.78 11.21 17.71
C ARG A 86 0.69 10.73 16.76
N VAL A 87 1.08 10.33 15.55
CA VAL A 87 0.14 9.86 14.53
C VAL A 87 -0.17 8.38 14.74
N ALA A 88 -1.42 7.98 14.51
CA ALA A 88 -1.81 6.58 14.38
C ALA A 88 -1.71 6.15 12.92
N VAL A 89 -1.19 4.96 12.66
CA VAL A 89 -0.94 4.45 11.29
C VAL A 89 -1.68 3.15 11.07
N VAL A 90 -2.34 3.01 9.93
CA VAL A 90 -2.96 1.73 9.49
C VAL A 90 -2.23 1.21 8.26
N LEU A 91 -1.59 0.04 8.37
CA LEU A 91 -0.78 -0.57 7.32
C LEU A 91 -1.29 -1.98 6.96
N GLY A 92 -1.08 -2.40 5.71
CA GLY A 92 -1.44 -3.75 5.26
C GLY A 92 -0.29 -4.69 5.54
N ALA A 93 -0.54 -5.82 6.18
CA ALA A 93 0.52 -6.74 6.57
C ALA A 93 0.86 -7.80 5.50
N GLN A 94 0.09 -7.88 4.40
CA GLN A 94 0.20 -8.92 3.37
C GLN A 94 0.45 -8.29 1.98
N TRP A 95 -0.27 -8.73 0.94
CA TRP A 95 -0.20 -8.20 -0.44
C TRP A 95 -1.40 -7.31 -0.80
N GLY A 96 -1.97 -6.60 0.18
CA GLY A 96 -3.13 -5.75 -0.04
C GLY A 96 -4.44 -6.51 0.13
N ASP A 97 -5.55 -5.77 0.03
CA ASP A 97 -6.90 -6.33 0.15
C ASP A 97 -7.22 -7.00 1.49
N GLU A 98 -6.55 -6.57 2.56
CA GLU A 98 -6.79 -7.02 3.93
C GLU A 98 -7.99 -6.34 4.57
N GLY A 99 -8.63 -5.38 3.89
CA GLY A 99 -9.77 -4.64 4.46
C GLY A 99 -9.39 -3.45 5.33
N LYS A 100 -8.20 -2.86 5.12
CA LYS A 100 -7.74 -1.64 5.82
C LYS A 100 -8.78 -0.53 5.89
N GLY A 101 -9.52 -0.32 4.81
CA GLY A 101 -10.54 0.72 4.74
C GLY A 101 -11.57 0.64 5.88
N LYS A 102 -11.86 -0.56 6.39
CA LYS A 102 -12.77 -0.74 7.54
C LYS A 102 -12.15 -0.26 8.86
N VAL A 103 -10.85 -0.50 9.07
CA VAL A 103 -10.12 -0.03 10.25
C VAL A 103 -9.95 1.50 10.18
N VAL A 104 -9.64 2.03 9.01
CA VAL A 104 -9.57 3.48 8.76
C VAL A 104 -10.92 4.14 9.02
N ASP A 105 -12.01 3.57 8.52
CA ASP A 105 -13.37 4.08 8.71
C ASP A 105 -13.82 4.10 10.19
N LEU A 106 -13.34 3.14 11.00
CA LEU A 106 -13.55 3.15 12.44
C LEU A 106 -12.75 4.28 13.12
N LEU A 107 -11.45 4.36 12.84
CA LEU A 107 -10.56 5.35 13.47
C LEU A 107 -10.79 6.79 13.00
N ALA A 108 -11.30 6.98 11.79
CA ALA A 108 -11.54 8.29 11.22
C ALA A 108 -12.74 9.03 11.82
N GLN A 109 -13.59 8.35 12.60
CA GLN A 109 -14.72 8.99 13.28
C GLN A 109 -14.27 10.01 14.34
N ASP A 110 -13.13 9.74 14.98
CA ASP A 110 -12.57 10.58 16.04
C ASP A 110 -11.27 11.30 15.61
N ALA A 111 -10.96 11.27 14.31
CA ALA A 111 -9.75 11.89 13.77
C ALA A 111 -9.99 13.36 13.40
N ASP A 112 -9.05 14.24 13.75
CA ASP A 112 -9.05 15.64 13.30
C ASP A 112 -8.47 15.76 11.89
N ILE A 113 -7.44 14.94 11.60
CA ILE A 113 -6.73 14.91 10.33
C ILE A 113 -6.58 13.47 9.86
N VAL A 114 -6.96 13.20 8.62
CA VAL A 114 -6.68 11.94 7.93
C VAL A 114 -5.69 12.21 6.81
N CYS A 115 -4.50 11.66 6.95
CA CYS A 115 -3.44 11.70 5.96
C CYS A 115 -3.54 10.47 5.07
N ARG A 116 -3.44 10.66 3.75
CA ARG A 116 -3.72 9.60 2.78
C ARG A 116 -2.73 9.57 1.63
N CYS A 117 -2.73 8.41 0.97
CA CYS A 117 -2.18 8.16 -0.37
C CYS A 117 -3.21 8.12 -1.52
N GLN A 118 -4.53 8.24 -1.26
CA GLN A 118 -5.67 8.39 -2.22
C GLN A 118 -6.83 9.16 -1.48
N VAL A 119 -8.10 9.29 -1.88
CA VAL A 119 -9.11 10.06 -1.07
C VAL A 119 -10.12 9.16 -0.32
N VAL A 120 -10.21 9.26 1.01
CA VAL A 120 -11.43 8.89 1.77
C VAL A 120 -11.83 10.15 2.51
N VAL A 121 -12.95 10.75 2.12
CA VAL A 121 -13.50 11.88 2.87
C VAL A 121 -14.52 11.34 3.84
N VAL A 122 -14.15 11.41 5.11
CA VAL A 122 -15.09 11.29 6.22
C VAL A 122 -15.64 12.70 6.50
N ASP A 123 -16.93 12.79 6.81
CA ASP A 123 -17.55 14.06 7.19
C ASP A 123 -16.80 14.68 8.37
N SER A 124 -16.65 16.00 8.38
CA SER A 124 -15.98 16.81 9.43
C SER A 124 -14.46 16.66 9.62
N VAL A 125 -13.77 15.79 8.88
CA VAL A 125 -12.31 15.61 8.98
C VAL A 125 -11.56 16.44 7.94
N THR A 126 -10.35 16.93 8.28
CA THR A 126 -9.42 17.51 7.30
C THR A 126 -8.59 16.41 6.64
N ALA A 127 -8.70 16.26 5.33
CA ALA A 127 -7.87 15.35 4.54
C ALA A 127 -6.54 16.02 4.17
N PHE A 128 -5.43 15.30 4.32
CA PHE A 128 -4.09 15.78 3.93
C PHE A 128 -3.40 14.80 2.97
N ILE A 129 -2.97 15.30 1.81
CA ILE A 129 -2.15 14.56 0.84
C ILE A 129 -0.69 14.96 1.03
N GLY A 130 0.12 14.00 1.51
CA GLY A 130 1.54 14.20 1.81
C GLY A 130 2.45 14.31 0.58
N ASN A 131 3.69 14.77 0.80
CA ASN A 131 4.70 14.91 -0.26
C ASN A 131 5.17 13.56 -0.84
N GLY A 132 4.91 12.45 -0.15
CA GLY A 132 5.19 11.10 -0.63
C GLY A 132 4.29 10.69 -1.80
N VAL A 133 3.11 11.31 -1.94
CA VAL A 133 2.08 10.91 -2.89
C VAL A 133 2.38 11.41 -4.31
N VAL A 134 1.91 10.66 -5.30
CA VAL A 134 1.89 11.03 -6.72
C VAL A 134 0.44 11.24 -7.13
N ILE A 135 0.12 12.37 -7.75
CA ILE A 135 -1.25 12.84 -7.96
C ILE A 135 -1.54 12.97 -9.46
N HIS A 136 -2.52 12.23 -9.97
CA HIS A 136 -3.11 12.50 -11.29
C HIS A 136 -4.24 13.53 -11.11
N LEU A 137 -4.03 14.75 -11.59
CA LEU A 137 -4.97 15.85 -11.37
C LEU A 137 -6.37 15.57 -11.94
N PRO A 138 -6.53 15.09 -13.20
CA PRO A 138 -7.85 14.70 -13.69
C PRO A 138 -8.52 13.63 -12.82
N GLY A 139 -7.77 12.60 -12.43
CA GLY A 139 -8.28 11.52 -11.57
C GLY A 139 -8.73 12.01 -10.19
N LEU A 140 -8.01 12.94 -9.57
CA LEU A 140 -8.37 13.54 -8.29
C LEU A 140 -9.73 14.25 -8.37
N PHE A 141 -9.91 15.12 -9.38
CA PHE A 141 -11.15 15.88 -9.54
C PHE A 141 -12.31 14.98 -10.00
N GLU A 142 -12.09 14.02 -10.89
CA GLU A 142 -13.11 13.05 -11.30
C GLU A 142 -13.62 12.25 -10.10
N GLU A 143 -12.71 11.77 -9.23
CA GLU A 143 -13.08 11.05 -8.01
C GLU A 143 -13.92 11.91 -7.07
N ALA A 144 -13.47 13.14 -6.81
CA ALA A 144 -14.17 14.06 -5.92
C ALA A 144 -15.57 14.44 -6.44
N GLU A 145 -15.67 14.84 -7.71
CA GLU A 145 -16.94 15.19 -8.36
C GLU A 145 -17.91 13.99 -8.42
N LYS A 146 -17.40 12.80 -8.72
CA LYS A 146 -18.21 11.58 -8.75
C LYS A 146 -18.79 11.28 -7.39
N ASN A 147 -18.03 11.49 -6.32
CA ASN A 147 -18.50 11.22 -4.97
C ASN A 147 -19.41 12.32 -4.43
N GLU A 148 -19.18 13.60 -4.77
CA GLU A 148 -20.09 14.70 -4.49
C GLU A 148 -21.48 14.49 -5.13
N ARG A 149 -21.54 13.94 -6.36
CA ARG A 149 -22.80 13.61 -7.02
C ARG A 149 -23.59 12.47 -6.35
N LYS A 150 -22.93 11.58 -5.60
CA LYS A 150 -23.60 10.42 -4.97
C LYS A 150 -24.34 10.76 -3.68
N GLY A 151 -24.07 11.90 -3.05
CA GLY A 151 -24.74 12.27 -1.81
C GLY A 151 -24.12 13.49 -1.12
N LYS A 152 -24.71 13.90 0.00
CA LYS A 152 -24.33 15.12 0.72
C LYS A 152 -23.00 15.03 1.50
N GLY A 153 -22.43 13.83 1.68
CA GLY A 153 -21.26 13.57 2.53
C GLY A 153 -19.90 14.08 2.00
N LEU A 154 -19.90 14.76 0.85
CA LEU A 154 -18.70 15.35 0.26
C LEU A 154 -18.90 16.82 -0.13
N LYS A 155 -19.93 17.46 0.43
CA LYS A 155 -20.11 18.90 0.25
C LYS A 155 -18.90 19.65 0.80
N ASP A 156 -18.45 20.68 0.08
CA ASP A 156 -17.34 21.57 0.50
C ASP A 156 -16.04 20.79 0.79
N TRP A 157 -15.78 19.70 0.06
CA TRP A 157 -14.61 18.84 0.25
C TRP A 157 -13.30 19.57 -0.01
N ASP A 158 -13.30 20.50 -0.95
CA ASP A 158 -12.20 21.38 -1.34
C ASP A 158 -11.75 22.27 -0.17
N LYS A 159 -12.66 22.62 0.74
CA LYS A 159 -12.33 23.39 1.96
C LYS A 159 -11.65 22.56 3.04
N ARG A 160 -11.72 21.23 2.93
CA ARG A 160 -11.19 20.27 3.91
C ARG A 160 -10.06 19.42 3.34
N LEU A 161 -9.67 19.63 2.08
CA LEU A 161 -8.52 18.96 1.49
C LEU A 161 -7.33 19.90 1.50
N ILE A 162 -6.23 19.43 2.07
CA ILE A 162 -4.92 20.08 2.01
C ILE A 162 -3.98 19.19 1.21
N ILE A 163 -3.24 19.78 0.26
CA ILE A 163 -2.30 19.09 -0.61
C ILE A 163 -0.91 19.68 -0.38
N SER A 164 0.06 18.81 -0.09
CA SER A 164 1.46 19.21 -0.02
C SER A 164 1.94 19.69 -1.39
N ASP A 165 2.48 20.90 -1.42
CA ASP A 165 3.14 21.49 -2.59
C ASP A 165 4.29 20.63 -3.16
N ARG A 166 4.87 19.73 -2.37
CA ARG A 166 5.97 18.84 -2.75
C ARG A 166 5.53 17.51 -3.39
N ALA A 167 4.23 17.23 -3.45
CA ALA A 167 3.70 16.04 -4.12
C ALA A 167 4.00 16.07 -5.64
N HIS A 168 4.29 14.91 -6.24
CA HIS A 168 4.60 14.82 -7.67
C HIS A 168 3.33 14.66 -8.51
N ILE A 169 3.37 15.14 -9.75
CA ILE A 169 2.24 15.05 -10.68
C ILE A 169 2.39 13.83 -11.59
N VAL A 170 1.34 13.02 -11.65
CA VAL A 170 1.16 12.01 -12.69
C VAL A 170 0.54 12.69 -13.89
N PHE A 171 1.24 12.68 -15.03
CA PHE A 171 0.74 13.14 -16.33
C PHE A 171 0.10 12.00 -17.11
N ASP A 172 -0.70 12.33 -18.11
CA ASP A 172 -1.41 11.34 -18.94
C ASP A 172 -0.40 10.42 -19.66
N PHE A 173 0.73 10.98 -20.12
CA PHE A 173 1.79 10.18 -20.72
C PHE A 173 2.45 9.20 -19.73
N HIS A 174 2.49 9.48 -18.42
CA HIS A 174 2.95 8.48 -17.44
C HIS A 174 2.03 7.26 -17.42
N GLN A 175 0.71 7.47 -17.52
CA GLN A 175 -0.27 6.37 -17.57
C GLN A 175 -0.14 5.55 -18.85
N ALA A 176 0.03 6.24 -19.99
CA ALA A 176 0.23 5.59 -21.28
C ALA A 176 1.52 4.75 -21.31
N VAL A 177 2.63 5.29 -20.80
CA VAL A 177 3.92 4.58 -20.69
C VAL A 177 3.81 3.33 -19.80
N ASP A 178 3.09 3.41 -18.69
CA ASP A 178 2.85 2.25 -17.80
C ASP A 178 2.17 1.10 -18.57
N GLY A 179 1.19 1.43 -19.41
CA GLY A 179 0.54 0.47 -20.31
C GLY A 179 1.50 -0.14 -21.34
N VAL A 180 2.33 0.69 -21.99
CA VAL A 180 3.31 0.25 -22.99
C VAL A 180 4.38 -0.66 -22.38
N GLN A 181 4.91 -0.31 -21.20
CA GLN A 181 5.93 -1.11 -20.53
C GLN A 181 5.41 -2.49 -20.11
N GLU A 182 4.15 -2.59 -19.68
CA GLU A 182 3.52 -3.89 -19.42
C GLU A 182 3.44 -4.73 -20.70
N GLN A 183 2.99 -4.15 -21.81
CA GLN A 183 2.92 -4.87 -23.08
C GLN A 183 4.30 -5.37 -23.53
N GLN A 184 5.32 -4.52 -23.48
CA GLN A 184 6.70 -4.89 -23.84
C GLN A 184 7.25 -6.00 -22.94
N ARG A 185 6.97 -5.95 -21.63
CA ARG A 185 7.37 -7.02 -20.68
C ARG A 185 6.68 -8.34 -21.00
N GLN A 186 5.39 -8.33 -21.36
CA GLN A 186 4.70 -9.53 -21.80
C GLN A 186 5.36 -10.15 -23.03
N GLU A 187 5.68 -9.32 -24.03
CA GLU A 187 6.24 -9.74 -25.30
C GLU A 187 7.67 -10.29 -25.14
N GLN A 188 8.49 -9.67 -24.29
CA GLN A 188 9.90 -10.04 -24.12
C GLN A 188 10.12 -11.18 -23.11
N ALA A 189 9.45 -11.12 -21.97
CA ALA A 189 9.70 -12.02 -20.84
C ALA A 189 8.58 -13.05 -20.61
N GLY A 190 7.51 -13.00 -21.42
CA GLY A 190 6.32 -13.83 -21.23
C GLY A 190 5.54 -13.52 -19.94
N LYS A 191 5.92 -12.46 -19.22
CA LYS A 191 5.44 -12.14 -17.86
C LYS A 191 5.13 -10.66 -17.73
N ASN A 192 3.92 -10.37 -17.27
CA ASN A 192 3.48 -9.04 -16.82
C ASN A 192 3.76 -8.83 -15.34
N LEU A 193 4.13 -7.61 -14.93
CA LEU A 193 4.13 -7.26 -13.50
C LEU A 193 2.70 -7.20 -12.95
N GLY A 194 1.73 -6.86 -13.81
CA GLY A 194 0.35 -6.61 -13.43
C GLY A 194 0.15 -5.23 -12.85
N THR A 195 0.76 -4.20 -13.46
CA THR A 195 0.60 -2.81 -12.99
C THR A 195 -0.85 -2.35 -13.12
N THR A 196 -1.21 -1.31 -12.37
CA THR A 196 -2.56 -0.73 -12.41
C THR A 196 -2.81 0.15 -13.63
N LYS A 197 -1.78 0.37 -14.47
CA LYS A 197 -1.81 1.29 -15.62
C LYS A 197 -2.24 2.72 -15.22
N LYS A 198 -1.85 3.13 -14.02
CA LYS A 198 -2.13 4.45 -13.44
C LYS A 198 -0.91 5.37 -13.48
N GLY A 199 0.18 4.96 -14.12
CA GLY A 199 1.37 5.78 -14.29
C GLY A 199 2.25 5.85 -13.05
N ILE A 200 2.04 4.96 -12.07
CA ILE A 200 2.73 4.98 -10.77
C ILE A 200 4.22 4.68 -10.94
N GLY A 201 4.59 3.62 -11.66
CA GLY A 201 5.99 3.31 -11.94
C GLY A 201 6.71 4.45 -12.68
N PRO A 202 6.18 4.92 -13.84
CA PRO A 202 6.79 6.00 -14.58
C PRO A 202 6.98 7.30 -13.80
N VAL A 203 5.99 7.76 -13.01
CA VAL A 203 6.15 9.00 -12.22
C VAL A 203 7.20 8.86 -11.11
N TYR A 204 7.29 7.70 -10.45
CA TYR A 204 8.32 7.48 -9.42
C TYR A 204 9.71 7.37 -10.04
N SER A 205 9.82 6.82 -11.26
CA SER A 205 11.06 6.86 -12.04
C SER A 205 11.48 8.29 -12.37
N ALA A 206 10.56 9.14 -12.83
CA ALA A 206 10.83 10.57 -13.06
C ALA A 206 11.22 11.32 -11.78
N LYS A 207 10.58 10.99 -10.64
CA LYS A 207 10.94 11.51 -9.31
C LYS A 207 12.38 11.14 -8.95
N ALA A 208 12.76 9.87 -9.08
CA ALA A 208 14.11 9.40 -8.80
C ALA A 208 15.15 10.02 -9.76
N ALA A 209 14.79 10.20 -11.04
CA ALA A 209 15.62 10.87 -12.03
C ALA A 209 15.74 12.39 -11.81
N ARG A 210 14.93 12.97 -10.91
CA ARG A 210 14.81 14.42 -10.66
C ARG A 210 14.31 15.22 -11.87
N SER A 211 13.66 14.54 -12.82
CA SER A 211 13.03 15.16 -14.00
C SER A 211 11.53 15.38 -13.81
N GLY A 212 10.91 14.73 -12.82
CA GLY A 212 9.51 14.88 -12.47
C GLY A 212 9.14 16.30 -12.02
N LEU A 213 7.85 16.62 -12.17
CA LEU A 213 7.26 17.89 -11.77
C LEU A 213 6.33 17.72 -10.57
N ARG A 214 6.26 18.75 -9.73
CA ARG A 214 5.50 18.78 -8.48
C ARG A 214 4.41 19.85 -8.50
N ILE A 215 3.52 19.78 -7.52
CA ILE A 215 2.43 20.75 -7.35
C ILE A 215 2.96 22.19 -7.19
N CYS A 216 4.09 22.39 -6.49
CA CYS A 216 4.73 23.69 -6.36
C CYS A 216 5.21 24.25 -7.71
N ASP A 217 5.68 23.39 -8.62
CA ASP A 217 6.12 23.79 -9.94
C ASP A 217 4.92 24.28 -10.76
N LEU A 218 3.79 23.55 -10.71
CA LEU A 218 2.55 23.89 -11.41
C LEU A 218 1.97 25.25 -10.97
N LEU A 219 2.04 25.56 -9.67
CA LEU A 219 1.47 26.79 -9.10
C LEU A 219 2.40 28.01 -9.17
N SER A 220 3.64 27.83 -9.62
CA SER A 220 4.63 28.89 -9.73
C SER A 220 4.50 29.67 -11.05
N ASP A 221 5.57 29.79 -11.82
CA ASP A 221 5.54 30.34 -13.17
C ASP A 221 5.10 29.26 -14.16
N PHE A 222 3.87 29.41 -14.68
CA PHE A 222 3.29 28.46 -15.62
C PHE A 222 4.08 28.36 -16.94
N THR A 223 4.83 29.40 -17.31
CA THR A 223 5.71 29.38 -18.50
C THR A 223 6.87 28.42 -18.28
N GLN A 224 7.59 28.55 -17.16
CA GLN A 224 8.69 27.66 -16.78
C GLN A 224 8.20 26.22 -16.55
N PHE A 225 7.03 26.05 -15.94
CA PHE A 225 6.37 24.75 -15.82
C PHE A 225 6.14 24.12 -17.19
N SER A 226 5.58 24.89 -18.14
CA SER A 226 5.28 24.42 -19.49
C SER A 226 6.55 24.00 -20.25
N GLU A 227 7.65 24.73 -20.12
CA GLU A 227 8.94 24.38 -20.71
C GLU A 227 9.47 23.05 -20.16
N ARG A 228 9.50 22.90 -18.83
CA ARG A 228 9.97 21.67 -18.19
C ARG A 228 9.07 20.48 -18.52
N TYR A 229 7.75 20.69 -18.59
CA TYR A 229 6.79 19.68 -19.01
C TYR A 229 7.06 19.21 -20.45
N LYS A 230 7.28 20.15 -21.38
CA LYS A 230 7.62 19.85 -22.78
C LYS A 230 8.89 19.01 -22.89
N VAL A 231 9.94 19.36 -22.14
CA VAL A 231 11.19 18.59 -22.09
C VAL A 231 10.93 17.16 -21.59
N LEU A 232 10.18 17.01 -20.49
CA LEU A 232 9.86 15.70 -19.92
C LEU A 232 9.05 14.84 -20.92
N ALA A 233 8.00 15.39 -21.51
CA ALA A 233 7.17 14.71 -22.51
C ALA A 233 7.99 14.27 -23.74
N GLN A 234 8.90 15.14 -24.22
CA GLN A 234 9.80 14.81 -25.33
C GLN A 234 10.76 13.66 -24.98
N GLN A 235 11.30 13.63 -23.76
CA GLN A 235 12.14 12.52 -23.29
C GLN A 235 11.37 11.19 -23.30
N TYR A 236 10.13 11.17 -22.81
CA TYR A 236 9.29 9.96 -22.87
C TYR A 236 8.96 9.54 -24.30
N LYS A 237 8.66 10.49 -25.20
CA LYS A 237 8.43 10.20 -26.62
C LYS A 237 9.68 9.62 -27.31
N ALA A 238 10.87 10.09 -26.93
CA ALA A 238 12.13 9.54 -27.44
C ALA A 238 12.40 8.12 -26.93
N MET A 239 12.09 7.83 -25.66
CA MET A 239 12.22 6.49 -25.08
C MET A 239 11.16 5.50 -25.58
N TYR A 240 9.97 6.00 -25.92
CA TYR A 240 8.81 5.21 -26.37
C TYR A 240 8.27 5.78 -27.69
N PRO A 241 8.86 5.42 -28.85
CA PRO A 241 8.50 6.01 -30.15
C PRO A 241 7.04 5.81 -30.58
N THR A 242 6.37 4.77 -30.05
CA THR A 242 4.95 4.48 -30.31
C THR A 242 4.00 5.29 -29.43
N LEU A 243 4.52 6.10 -28.51
CA LEU A 243 3.73 6.90 -27.59
C LEU A 243 3.22 8.16 -28.27
N GLU A 244 1.90 8.30 -28.32
CA GLU A 244 1.25 9.54 -28.70
C GLU A 244 1.05 10.42 -27.44
N ILE A 245 1.53 11.66 -27.49
CA ILE A 245 1.36 12.64 -26.42
C ILE A 245 0.82 13.93 -27.05
N ASP A 246 -0.37 14.34 -26.62
CA ASP A 246 -0.93 15.66 -26.91
C ASP A 246 -0.40 16.67 -25.88
N ILE A 247 0.82 17.16 -26.14
CA ILE A 247 1.56 18.05 -25.23
C ILE A 247 0.78 19.34 -24.96
N ASP A 248 0.32 20.02 -26.00
CA ASP A 248 -0.34 21.32 -25.86
C ASP A 248 -1.75 21.16 -25.28
N GLY A 249 -2.50 20.12 -25.66
CA GLY A 249 -3.81 19.85 -25.10
C GLY A 249 -3.78 19.47 -23.61
N GLU A 250 -2.79 18.69 -23.16
CA GLU A 250 -2.61 18.39 -21.74
C GLU A 250 -2.19 19.63 -20.94
N LEU A 251 -1.31 20.49 -21.49
CA LEU A 251 -0.95 21.76 -20.84
C LEU A 251 -2.15 22.69 -20.64
N VAL A 252 -3.07 22.78 -21.62
CA VAL A 252 -4.30 23.57 -21.48
C VAL A 252 -5.13 23.05 -20.31
N LYS A 253 -5.35 21.73 -20.22
CA LYS A 253 -6.09 21.11 -19.10
C LYS A 253 -5.40 21.36 -17.75
N LEU A 254 -4.08 21.23 -17.70
CA LEU A 254 -3.29 21.48 -16.50
C LEU A 254 -3.43 22.93 -16.02
N LYS A 255 -3.47 23.89 -16.95
CA LYS A 255 -3.71 25.30 -16.63
C LYS A 255 -5.08 25.51 -15.97
N ASP A 256 -6.11 24.84 -16.46
CA ASP A 256 -7.47 24.93 -15.87
C ASP A 256 -7.52 24.37 -14.44
N TYR A 257 -6.68 23.38 -14.12
CA TYR A 257 -6.58 22.85 -12.77
C TYR A 257 -5.85 23.78 -11.79
N VAL A 258 -5.02 24.73 -12.25
CA VAL A 258 -4.25 25.65 -11.38
C VAL A 258 -5.18 26.40 -10.43
N GLU A 259 -6.21 27.08 -10.96
CA GLU A 259 -7.12 27.88 -10.14
C GLU A 259 -7.97 27.01 -9.20
N ARG A 260 -8.28 25.78 -9.63
CA ARG A 260 -9.05 24.83 -8.82
C ARG A 260 -8.23 24.28 -7.65
N ILE A 261 -6.95 23.96 -7.87
CA ILE A 261 -6.11 23.31 -6.85
C ILE A 261 -5.45 24.29 -5.90
N LYS A 262 -5.16 25.51 -6.36
CA LYS A 262 -4.43 26.54 -5.60
C LYS A 262 -4.95 26.78 -4.17
N PRO A 263 -6.28 26.83 -3.89
CA PRO A 263 -6.78 27.03 -2.53
C PRO A 263 -6.46 25.88 -1.55
N MET A 264 -6.23 24.67 -2.08
CA MET A 264 -5.97 23.46 -1.30
C MET A 264 -4.48 23.25 -1.03
N VAL A 265 -3.58 23.96 -1.72
CA VAL A 265 -2.14 23.70 -1.64
C VAL A 265 -1.47 24.50 -0.53
N ARG A 266 -0.65 23.83 0.28
CA ARG A 266 0.17 24.44 1.34
C ARG A 266 1.57 23.82 1.38
N ASP A 267 2.49 24.47 2.10
CA ASP A 267 3.73 23.81 2.53
C ASP A 267 3.36 22.65 3.45
N GLY A 268 3.51 21.42 2.93
CA GLY A 268 3.06 20.23 3.65
C GLY A 268 3.88 19.91 4.90
N VAL A 269 5.16 20.27 4.92
CA VAL A 269 6.06 20.00 6.06
C VAL A 269 5.70 20.93 7.21
N HIS A 270 5.52 22.22 6.93
CA HIS A 270 5.11 23.20 7.93
C HIS A 270 3.71 22.90 8.47
N TYR A 271 2.76 22.56 7.58
CA TYR A 271 1.41 22.15 7.99
C TYR A 271 1.43 20.97 8.95
N MET A 272 2.20 19.92 8.64
CA MET A 272 2.32 18.75 9.51
C MET A 272 3.03 19.09 10.83
N TYR A 273 4.07 19.92 10.79
CA TYR A 273 4.77 20.37 11.98
C TYR A 273 3.84 21.11 12.95
N GLU A 274 3.01 22.05 12.45
CA GLU A 274 2.02 22.76 13.26
C GLU A 274 0.96 21.82 13.83
N ALA A 275 0.48 20.85 13.03
CA ALA A 275 -0.48 19.86 13.50
C ALA A 275 0.11 18.96 14.61
N LEU A 276 1.40 18.64 14.53
CA LEU A 276 2.10 17.82 15.51
C LEU A 276 2.44 18.58 16.81
N HIS A 277 2.78 19.87 16.73
CA HIS A 277 3.28 20.64 17.90
C HIS A 277 2.26 21.66 18.45
N GLY A 278 1.09 21.76 17.83
CA GLY A 278 -0.02 22.57 18.30
C GLY A 278 -0.83 21.91 19.43
N PRO A 279 -2.10 22.31 19.60
CA PRO A 279 -3.02 21.66 20.54
C PRO A 279 -3.16 20.15 20.25
N PRO A 280 -3.64 19.37 21.24
CA PRO A 280 -3.90 17.94 21.05
C PRO A 280 -4.75 17.68 19.80
N LYS A 281 -4.28 16.79 18.93
CA LYS A 281 -4.99 16.35 17.72
C LYS A 281 -4.84 14.85 17.50
N ASN A 282 -5.91 14.22 17.06
CA ASN A 282 -5.93 12.85 16.55
C ASN A 282 -5.61 12.87 15.06
N ILE A 283 -4.40 12.40 14.72
CA ILE A 283 -3.92 12.35 13.33
C ILE A 283 -3.83 10.89 12.91
N LEU A 284 -4.61 10.51 11.90
CA LEU A 284 -4.64 9.16 11.33
C LEU A 284 -3.92 9.15 9.99
N VAL A 285 -3.07 8.15 9.76
CA VAL A 285 -2.40 7.91 8.48
C VAL A 285 -2.91 6.61 7.88
N GLU A 286 -3.54 6.71 6.72
CA GLU A 286 -3.96 5.55 5.93
C GLU A 286 -2.83 5.13 4.96
N GLY A 287 -2.18 4.02 5.26
CA GLY A 287 -1.22 3.40 4.37
C GLY A 287 -1.87 2.79 3.13
N ALA A 288 -1.30 3.06 1.96
CA ALA A 288 -1.69 2.42 0.71
C ALA A 288 -0.99 1.06 0.53
N ASN A 289 -1.60 0.22 -0.32
CA ASN A 289 -1.08 -1.11 -0.66
C ASN A 289 -0.79 -1.92 0.62
N ALA A 290 0.35 -2.58 0.73
CA ALA A 290 0.70 -3.39 1.89
C ALA A 290 2.21 -3.70 1.92
N ALA A 291 2.69 -4.24 3.04
CA ALA A 291 4.10 -4.53 3.28
C ALA A 291 4.75 -5.37 2.18
N LEU A 292 4.08 -6.42 1.68
CA LEU A 292 4.68 -7.31 0.67
C LEU A 292 4.57 -6.76 -0.77
N LEU A 293 4.01 -5.56 -0.92
CA LEU A 293 4.04 -4.75 -2.14
C LEU A 293 4.99 -3.56 -2.02
N ASP A 294 5.70 -3.39 -0.90
CA ASP A 294 6.70 -2.34 -0.71
C ASP A 294 7.84 -2.48 -1.74
N ILE A 295 8.38 -1.37 -2.23
CA ILE A 295 9.45 -1.37 -3.24
C ILE A 295 10.74 -2.02 -2.75
N ASP A 296 11.07 -1.88 -1.46
CA ASP A 296 12.29 -2.42 -0.86
C ASP A 296 12.06 -3.79 -0.22
N PHE A 297 10.92 -3.95 0.45
CA PHE A 297 10.64 -5.10 1.31
C PHE A 297 9.62 -6.09 0.74
N GLY A 298 8.97 -5.74 -0.37
CA GLY A 298 7.99 -6.61 -0.99
C GLY A 298 8.62 -7.74 -1.80
N THR A 299 7.77 -8.54 -2.46
CA THR A 299 8.23 -9.60 -3.36
C THR A 299 8.70 -9.03 -4.71
N TYR A 300 9.79 -8.27 -4.70
CA TYR A 300 10.37 -7.64 -5.88
C TYR A 300 10.65 -8.68 -6.99
N PRO A 301 10.34 -8.39 -8.27
CA PRO A 301 9.89 -7.09 -8.81
C PRO A 301 8.36 -6.88 -8.76
N PHE A 302 7.58 -7.81 -8.21
CA PHE A 302 6.12 -7.77 -8.20
C PHE A 302 5.57 -6.93 -7.04
N VAL A 303 5.92 -5.65 -7.06
CA VAL A 303 5.69 -4.66 -6.00
C VAL A 303 5.18 -3.35 -6.60
N THR A 304 4.75 -2.42 -5.76
CA THR A 304 4.54 -1.02 -6.18
C THR A 304 5.86 -0.26 -6.15
N SER A 305 5.86 0.99 -6.62
CA SER A 305 7.06 1.86 -6.70
C SER A 305 7.22 2.80 -5.51
N SER A 306 6.60 2.48 -4.38
CA SER A 306 6.60 3.29 -3.16
C SER A 306 6.83 2.44 -1.93
N ASN A 307 7.28 3.05 -0.84
CA ASN A 307 7.31 2.40 0.46
C ASN A 307 5.90 2.34 1.07
N CYS A 308 5.44 1.13 1.35
CA CYS A 308 4.14 0.81 1.94
C CYS A 308 4.26 0.42 3.42
N THR A 309 5.45 0.62 3.98
CA THR A 309 5.84 0.33 5.35
C THR A 309 5.92 1.62 6.19
N VAL A 310 6.12 1.48 7.50
CA VAL A 310 6.09 2.60 8.46
C VAL A 310 7.11 3.72 8.13
N GLY A 311 8.25 3.39 7.51
CA GLY A 311 9.22 4.39 7.04
C GLY A 311 8.66 5.35 5.98
N GLY A 312 7.69 4.87 5.18
CA GLY A 312 6.94 5.67 4.22
C GLY A 312 6.10 6.78 4.86
N VAL A 313 5.69 6.61 6.12
CA VAL A 313 4.96 7.65 6.88
C VAL A 313 5.88 8.84 7.15
N CYS A 314 7.09 8.58 7.65
CA CYS A 314 8.07 9.62 7.97
C CYS A 314 8.47 10.39 6.70
N THR A 315 8.90 9.66 5.67
CA THR A 315 9.37 10.26 4.41
C THR A 315 8.25 10.91 3.59
N GLY A 316 7.03 10.37 3.66
CA GLY A 316 5.87 10.83 2.90
C GLY A 316 5.14 12.03 3.51
N LEU A 317 5.33 12.29 4.81
CA LEU A 317 4.71 13.43 5.53
C LEU A 317 5.74 14.46 6.03
N GLY A 318 7.04 14.18 5.92
CA GLY A 318 8.09 15.09 6.39
C GLY A 318 8.14 15.22 7.91
N MET A 319 7.85 14.13 8.62
CA MET A 319 7.82 14.08 10.09
C MET A 319 8.86 13.10 10.63
N PRO A 320 9.39 13.33 11.84
CA PRO A 320 10.42 12.47 12.40
C PRO A 320 9.80 11.25 13.12
N PRO A 321 10.57 10.14 13.32
CA PRO A 321 10.03 8.88 13.85
C PRO A 321 9.40 8.99 15.24
N GLN A 322 9.86 9.90 16.10
CA GLN A 322 9.27 10.09 17.44
C GLN A 322 7.79 10.48 17.41
N ASN A 323 7.33 11.09 16.31
CA ASN A 323 5.93 11.46 16.13
C ASN A 323 5.07 10.30 15.58
N VAL A 324 5.63 9.12 15.34
CA VAL A 324 4.85 7.91 15.03
C VAL A 324 4.39 7.29 16.36
N GLY A 325 3.09 7.09 16.52
CA GLY A 325 2.46 6.49 17.69
C GLY A 325 2.09 5.04 17.45
N GLU A 326 0.79 4.76 17.49
CA GLU A 326 0.25 3.42 17.23
C GLU A 326 0.42 3.03 15.75
N VAL A 327 0.84 1.78 15.50
CA VAL A 327 0.98 1.23 14.15
C VAL A 327 0.18 -0.06 14.06
N TYR A 328 -0.98 0.03 13.43
CA TYR A 328 -1.93 -1.08 13.31
C TYR A 328 -1.66 -1.89 12.04
N GLY A 329 -1.31 -3.17 12.23
CA GLY A 329 -1.15 -4.14 11.14
C GLY A 329 -2.48 -4.79 10.78
N VAL A 330 -3.00 -4.53 9.59
CA VAL A 330 -4.23 -5.18 9.10
C VAL A 330 -3.85 -6.49 8.43
N VAL A 331 -4.31 -7.59 9.03
CA VAL A 331 -4.02 -8.96 8.64
C VAL A 331 -5.33 -9.62 8.28
N LYS A 332 -5.45 -10.18 7.09
CA LYS A 332 -6.59 -11.04 6.77
C LYS A 332 -6.36 -12.44 7.33
N ALA A 333 -7.40 -13.09 7.86
CA ALA A 333 -7.35 -14.43 8.43
C ALA A 333 -6.93 -15.53 7.42
N TYR A 334 -6.76 -15.18 6.16
CA TYR A 334 -6.16 -15.99 5.12
C TYR A 334 -5.43 -15.06 4.15
N THR A 335 -4.62 -15.59 3.26
CA THR A 335 -3.77 -14.77 2.40
C THR A 335 -4.35 -14.67 1.00
N THR A 336 -4.19 -13.50 0.37
CA THR A 336 -4.50 -13.33 -1.06
C THR A 336 -3.44 -12.54 -1.77
N ARG A 337 -3.34 -12.76 -3.08
CA ARG A 337 -2.46 -11.99 -3.96
C ARG A 337 -3.13 -11.71 -5.30
N VAL A 338 -2.94 -10.49 -5.79
CA VAL A 338 -3.26 -10.11 -7.17
C VAL A 338 -2.00 -10.22 -8.02
N GLY A 339 -2.14 -10.69 -9.25
CA GLY A 339 -1.02 -10.77 -10.19
C GLY A 339 -0.14 -11.99 -9.97
N ILE A 340 0.96 -12.02 -10.72
CA ILE A 340 1.90 -13.13 -10.69
C ILE A 340 2.88 -12.97 -9.52
N GLY A 341 3.67 -14.03 -9.30
CA GLY A 341 4.76 -14.07 -8.35
C GLY A 341 4.57 -15.13 -7.25
N ALA A 342 5.61 -15.37 -6.46
CA ALA A 342 5.64 -16.42 -5.45
C ALA A 342 4.52 -16.21 -4.43
N PHE A 343 3.84 -17.28 -4.08
CA PHE A 343 2.81 -17.25 -3.06
C PHE A 343 2.90 -18.57 -2.29
N PRO A 344 3.75 -18.64 -1.25
CA PRO A 344 4.11 -19.91 -0.61
C PRO A 344 2.90 -20.69 -0.08
N SER A 345 1.91 -19.99 0.47
CA SER A 345 0.71 -20.63 1.02
C SER A 345 -0.48 -20.74 0.06
N GLU A 346 -0.27 -20.48 -1.23
CA GLU A 346 -1.33 -20.58 -2.25
C GLU A 346 -1.98 -21.95 -2.25
N GLN A 347 -3.31 -21.97 -2.39
CA GLN A 347 -4.11 -23.17 -2.51
C GLN A 347 -4.73 -23.21 -3.92
N SER A 348 -4.05 -23.87 -4.86
CA SER A 348 -4.57 -24.08 -6.23
C SER A 348 -5.48 -25.31 -6.29
N ASN A 349 -6.43 -25.40 -5.37
CA ASN A 349 -7.36 -26.51 -5.16
C ASN A 349 -8.70 -25.98 -4.59
N GLU A 350 -9.60 -26.87 -4.19
CA GLU A 350 -10.94 -26.55 -3.68
C GLU A 350 -10.95 -25.60 -2.49
N ILE A 351 -9.90 -25.61 -1.65
CA ILE A 351 -9.77 -24.69 -0.51
C ILE A 351 -9.62 -23.26 -1.01
N GLY A 352 -8.73 -23.03 -1.99
CA GLY A 352 -8.51 -21.70 -2.55
C GLY A 352 -9.74 -21.15 -3.27
N GLU A 353 -10.48 -22.01 -3.97
CA GLU A 353 -11.75 -21.65 -4.60
C GLU A 353 -12.82 -21.26 -3.57
N LEU A 354 -12.89 -22.00 -2.45
CA LEU A 354 -13.82 -21.72 -1.37
C LEU A 354 -13.49 -20.39 -0.67
N LEU A 355 -12.22 -20.16 -0.34
CA LEU A 355 -11.73 -18.88 0.21
C LEU A 355 -12.06 -17.71 -0.74
N GLN A 356 -11.79 -17.89 -2.03
CA GLN A 356 -12.07 -16.87 -3.05
C GLN A 356 -13.56 -16.54 -3.12
N THR A 357 -14.42 -17.56 -3.15
CA THR A 357 -15.87 -17.42 -3.32
C THR A 357 -16.50 -16.75 -2.10
N ARG A 358 -16.22 -17.27 -0.89
CA ARG A 358 -16.75 -16.71 0.35
C ARG A 358 -16.22 -15.30 0.61
N GLY A 359 -14.91 -15.10 0.42
CA GLY A 359 -14.23 -13.82 0.61
C GLY A 359 -14.57 -12.76 -0.44
N LYS A 360 -15.28 -13.15 -1.51
CA LYS A 360 -15.52 -12.37 -2.75
C LYS A 360 -14.23 -11.76 -3.29
N GLU A 361 -13.19 -12.59 -3.40
CA GLU A 361 -11.83 -12.17 -3.74
C GLU A 361 -11.66 -11.97 -5.25
N VAL A 362 -12.31 -10.92 -5.74
CA VAL A 362 -12.32 -10.50 -7.14
C VAL A 362 -12.09 -9.00 -7.19
N GLY A 363 -11.20 -8.55 -8.08
CA GLY A 363 -10.92 -7.13 -8.27
C GLY A 363 -12.16 -6.38 -8.75
N VAL A 364 -12.53 -5.30 -8.05
CA VAL A 364 -13.76 -4.53 -8.33
C VAL A 364 -13.72 -3.81 -9.68
N THR A 365 -12.54 -3.38 -10.14
CA THR A 365 -12.37 -2.67 -11.41
C THR A 365 -12.03 -3.62 -12.56
N THR A 366 -11.24 -4.66 -12.29
CA THR A 366 -10.69 -5.55 -13.33
C THR A 366 -11.49 -6.85 -13.51
N GLY A 367 -12.33 -7.22 -12.55
CA GLY A 367 -12.99 -8.53 -12.51
C GLY A 367 -12.03 -9.70 -12.30
N ARG A 368 -10.73 -9.46 -12.09
CA ARG A 368 -9.73 -10.51 -11.98
C ARG A 368 -9.85 -11.21 -10.62
N LYS A 369 -10.04 -12.53 -10.67
CA LYS A 369 -9.97 -13.43 -9.50
C LYS A 369 -8.61 -13.32 -8.83
N ARG A 370 -8.61 -13.22 -7.49
CA ARG A 370 -7.39 -13.22 -6.69
C ARG A 370 -6.98 -14.65 -6.38
N ARG A 371 -5.67 -14.85 -6.29
CA ARG A 371 -5.09 -16.09 -5.77
C ARG A 371 -5.33 -16.11 -4.27
N CYS A 372 -5.72 -17.26 -3.73
CA CYS A 372 -6.06 -17.41 -2.32
C CYS A 372 -5.24 -18.54 -1.71
N GLY A 373 -4.90 -18.39 -0.44
CA GLY A 373 -4.05 -19.32 0.29
C GLY A 373 -4.27 -19.22 1.78
N TRP A 374 -3.70 -20.16 2.52
CA TRP A 374 -3.77 -20.16 3.98
C TRP A 374 -3.08 -18.93 4.59
N LEU A 375 -3.40 -18.63 5.85
CA LEU A 375 -2.63 -17.65 6.61
C LEU A 375 -1.18 -18.12 6.70
N ASP A 376 -0.24 -17.20 6.48
CA ASP A 376 1.18 -17.47 6.53
C ASP A 376 1.81 -16.53 7.56
N LEU A 377 2.23 -17.10 8.69
CA LEU A 377 2.78 -16.33 9.80
C LEU A 377 4.25 -15.97 9.58
N VAL A 378 4.96 -16.62 8.66
CA VAL A 378 6.35 -16.25 8.34
C VAL A 378 6.36 -14.86 7.71
N LEU A 379 5.47 -14.60 6.76
CA LEU A 379 5.37 -13.28 6.14
C LEU A 379 4.77 -12.22 7.07
N ILE A 380 3.87 -12.57 7.99
CA ILE A 380 3.33 -11.61 8.98
C ILE A 380 4.42 -11.21 9.98
N LYS A 381 5.22 -12.16 10.47
CA LYS A 381 6.38 -11.87 11.32
C LYS A 381 7.40 -10.99 10.59
N TYR A 382 7.67 -11.27 9.31
CA TYR A 382 8.51 -10.41 8.48
C TYR A 382 7.95 -8.97 8.35
N ALA A 383 6.65 -8.83 8.06
CA ALA A 383 6.01 -7.51 8.01
C ALA A 383 6.08 -6.79 9.37
N HIS A 384 5.97 -7.51 10.48
CA HIS A 384 6.12 -6.95 11.82
C HIS A 384 7.56 -6.49 12.10
N MET A 385 8.59 -7.25 11.70
CA MET A 385 10.00 -6.85 11.86
C MET A 385 10.29 -5.48 11.25
N ILE A 386 9.64 -5.15 10.13
CA ILE A 386 9.83 -3.88 9.42
C ILE A 386 8.96 -2.77 10.01
N ASN A 387 7.70 -3.07 10.34
CA ASN A 387 6.71 -2.06 10.68
C ASN A 387 6.57 -1.79 12.18
N GLY A 388 7.05 -2.69 13.04
CA GLY A 388 6.92 -2.56 14.49
C GLY A 388 5.46 -2.42 14.94
N PHE A 389 4.56 -3.27 14.43
CA PHE A 389 3.13 -3.21 14.78
C PHE A 389 2.89 -3.19 16.28
N THR A 390 2.06 -2.27 16.75
CA THR A 390 1.66 -2.15 18.16
C THR A 390 0.41 -2.97 18.46
N ALA A 391 -0.48 -3.12 17.48
CA ALA A 391 -1.60 -4.06 17.51
C ALA A 391 -2.01 -4.52 16.11
N LEU A 392 -2.77 -5.60 16.02
CA LEU A 392 -3.29 -6.15 14.77
C LEU A 392 -4.80 -5.95 14.64
N ALA A 393 -5.26 -5.82 13.40
CA ALA A 393 -6.66 -5.99 13.04
C ALA A 393 -6.80 -7.25 12.18
N LEU A 394 -7.36 -8.31 12.75
CA LEU A 394 -7.56 -9.60 12.08
C LEU A 394 -8.91 -9.61 11.34
N THR A 395 -8.90 -9.48 10.02
CA THR A 395 -10.12 -9.31 9.23
C THR A 395 -10.58 -10.59 8.55
N LYS A 396 -11.87 -10.62 8.20
CA LYS A 396 -12.51 -11.70 7.44
C LYS A 396 -12.42 -13.07 8.12
N LEU A 397 -12.52 -13.10 9.45
CA LEU A 397 -12.53 -14.34 10.22
C LEU A 397 -13.74 -15.21 9.84
N ASP A 398 -14.88 -14.58 9.53
CA ASP A 398 -16.15 -15.19 9.07
C ASP A 398 -16.03 -16.05 7.80
N ILE A 399 -14.96 -15.82 7.03
CA ILE A 399 -14.70 -16.62 5.83
C ILE A 399 -14.28 -18.05 6.20
N LEU A 400 -13.63 -18.21 7.36
CA LEU A 400 -13.15 -19.50 7.86
C LEU A 400 -14.23 -20.32 8.59
N ASP A 401 -15.43 -19.76 8.79
CA ASP A 401 -16.57 -20.39 9.50
C ASP A 401 -16.96 -21.79 9.03
N VAL A 402 -16.67 -22.13 7.77
CA VAL A 402 -17.11 -23.38 7.13
C VAL A 402 -16.04 -24.48 7.13
N PHE A 403 -14.83 -24.18 7.60
CA PHE A 403 -13.73 -25.13 7.54
C PHE A 403 -13.73 -26.02 8.78
N PRO A 404 -13.65 -27.35 8.63
CA PRO A 404 -13.47 -28.25 9.77
C PRO A 404 -12.06 -28.21 10.34
N GLU A 405 -11.07 -27.90 9.50
CA GLU A 405 -9.67 -27.72 9.86
C GLU A 405 -9.09 -26.55 9.08
N ILE A 406 -8.22 -25.77 9.72
CA ILE A 406 -7.58 -24.60 9.15
C ILE A 406 -6.08 -24.79 9.26
N LYS A 407 -5.37 -24.70 8.14
CA LYS A 407 -3.90 -24.72 8.14
C LYS A 407 -3.33 -23.32 8.26
N VAL A 408 -2.23 -23.18 8.99
CA VAL A 408 -1.48 -21.93 9.14
C VAL A 408 -0.01 -22.21 8.87
N GLY A 409 0.60 -21.48 7.94
CA GLY A 409 2.01 -21.60 7.61
C GLY A 409 2.86 -21.00 8.73
N VAL A 410 3.75 -21.79 9.33
CA VAL A 410 4.52 -21.38 10.54
C VAL A 410 6.03 -21.30 10.30
N ALA A 411 6.54 -22.02 9.30
CA ALA A 411 7.95 -22.02 8.95
C ALA A 411 8.16 -22.31 7.47
N TYR A 412 9.29 -21.87 6.92
CA TYR A 412 9.71 -22.14 5.56
C TYR A 412 10.88 -23.11 5.53
N LYS A 413 10.83 -24.07 4.59
CA LYS A 413 11.97 -24.91 4.23
C LYS A 413 12.39 -24.62 2.79
N VAL A 414 13.69 -24.63 2.55
CA VAL A 414 14.29 -24.62 1.21
C VAL A 414 15.34 -25.72 1.18
N ASN A 415 15.27 -26.63 0.19
CA ASN A 415 16.17 -27.79 0.10
C ASN A 415 16.25 -28.59 1.41
N ASN A 416 15.10 -28.90 2.01
CA ASN A 416 14.95 -29.59 3.31
C ASN A 416 15.52 -28.87 4.55
N GLN A 417 16.02 -27.63 4.42
CA GLN A 417 16.50 -26.85 5.56
C GLN A 417 15.51 -25.76 5.95
N THR A 418 15.16 -25.71 7.23
CA THR A 418 14.33 -24.62 7.77
C THR A 418 15.11 -23.32 7.75
N ILE A 419 14.52 -22.26 7.20
CA ILE A 419 15.13 -20.94 7.14
C ILE A 419 14.46 -19.97 8.11
N PRO A 420 15.22 -19.08 8.78
CA PRO A 420 14.67 -18.14 9.76
C PRO A 420 14.19 -16.82 9.15
N HIS A 421 14.28 -16.66 7.81
CA HIS A 421 14.03 -15.40 7.12
C HIS A 421 13.05 -15.58 5.96
N PHE A 422 12.42 -14.48 5.56
CA PHE A 422 11.64 -14.40 4.33
C PHE A 422 12.59 -14.20 3.14
N PRO A 423 12.65 -15.12 2.15
CA PRO A 423 13.54 -14.99 1.01
C PRO A 423 13.30 -13.73 0.18
N ALA A 424 14.34 -12.94 -0.03
CA ALA A 424 14.28 -11.73 -0.87
C ALA A 424 14.22 -12.06 -2.38
N ASN A 425 14.91 -13.13 -2.81
CA ASN A 425 14.90 -13.55 -4.20
C ASN A 425 13.64 -14.37 -4.52
N GLN A 426 12.99 -13.99 -5.61
CA GLN A 426 11.75 -14.61 -6.08
C GLN A 426 11.87 -16.11 -6.37
N GLU A 427 12.94 -16.55 -7.03
CA GLU A 427 13.15 -17.96 -7.39
C GLU A 427 13.44 -18.82 -6.16
N VAL A 428 14.03 -18.25 -5.11
CA VAL A 428 14.14 -18.91 -3.79
C VAL A 428 12.75 -19.00 -3.14
N LEU A 429 12.00 -17.89 -3.11
CA LEU A 429 10.66 -17.84 -2.51
C LEU A 429 9.68 -18.82 -3.19
N GLN A 430 9.80 -19.04 -4.50
CA GLN A 430 9.01 -20.02 -5.24
C GLN A 430 9.29 -21.48 -4.87
N ARG A 431 10.50 -21.77 -4.37
CA ARG A 431 10.92 -23.12 -3.96
C ARG A 431 10.68 -23.40 -2.48
N VAL A 432 10.10 -22.45 -1.76
CA VAL A 432 9.77 -22.61 -0.35
C VAL A 432 8.71 -23.70 -0.19
N GLU A 433 9.02 -24.66 0.66
CA GLU A 433 8.07 -25.60 1.22
C GLU A 433 7.56 -25.06 2.55
N VAL A 434 6.28 -24.70 2.59
CA VAL A 434 5.64 -24.21 3.81
C VAL A 434 5.38 -25.37 4.77
N GLN A 435 5.83 -25.22 6.01
CA GLN A 435 5.43 -26.10 7.11
C GLN A 435 4.16 -25.53 7.74
N TYR A 436 3.14 -26.37 7.87
CA TYR A 436 1.83 -25.97 8.38
C TYR A 436 1.58 -26.55 9.77
N GLU A 437 0.93 -25.76 10.61
CA GLU A 437 0.18 -26.26 11.76
C GLU A 437 -1.30 -26.34 11.38
N THR A 438 -1.97 -27.41 11.80
CA THR A 438 -3.40 -27.61 11.57
C THR A 438 -4.15 -27.32 12.86
N LEU A 439 -5.05 -26.33 12.80
CA LEU A 439 -5.93 -25.96 13.90
C LEU A 439 -7.35 -26.49 13.62
N PRO A 440 -8.10 -26.91 14.64
CA PRO A 440 -9.49 -27.27 14.47
C PRO A 440 -10.30 -26.02 14.10
N GLY A 441 -11.14 -26.14 13.08
CA GLY A 441 -12.10 -25.10 12.74
C GLY A 441 -13.31 -25.11 13.68
N TRP A 442 -14.22 -24.16 13.48
CA TRP A 442 -15.40 -23.99 14.36
C TRP A 442 -16.73 -24.33 13.72
N ASN A 443 -16.81 -24.50 12.39
CA ASN A 443 -18.02 -24.94 11.67
C ASN A 443 -19.31 -24.20 12.11
N SER A 444 -19.21 -22.89 12.36
CA SER A 444 -20.28 -22.09 12.94
C SER A 444 -20.19 -20.65 12.44
N ASP A 445 -21.34 -19.99 12.25
CA ASP A 445 -21.43 -18.62 11.75
C ASP A 445 -21.03 -17.61 12.84
N THR A 446 -20.00 -16.81 12.56
CA THR A 446 -19.49 -15.78 13.48
C THR A 446 -19.97 -14.37 13.14
N SER A 447 -20.75 -14.19 12.07
CA SER A 447 -21.05 -12.87 11.51
C SER A 447 -21.88 -11.95 12.41
N ALA A 448 -22.62 -12.54 13.35
CA ALA A 448 -23.41 -11.84 14.35
C ALA A 448 -22.61 -11.45 15.61
N ALA A 449 -21.41 -12.00 15.83
CA ALA A 449 -20.63 -11.76 17.04
C ALA A 449 -20.19 -10.30 17.16
N ARG A 450 -20.31 -9.73 18.37
CA ARG A 450 -19.95 -8.34 18.72
C ARG A 450 -19.03 -8.23 19.93
N SER A 451 -18.79 -9.34 20.63
CA SER A 451 -17.80 -9.47 21.70
C SER A 451 -16.89 -10.67 21.45
N PHE A 452 -15.73 -10.72 22.10
CA PHE A 452 -14.78 -11.83 21.91
C PHE A 452 -15.32 -13.14 22.49
N GLU A 453 -16.10 -13.05 23.57
CA GLU A 453 -16.73 -14.17 24.27
C GLU A 453 -17.84 -14.83 23.43
N GLU A 454 -18.45 -14.08 22.51
CA GLU A 454 -19.45 -14.60 21.56
C GLU A 454 -18.83 -15.45 20.44
N LEU A 455 -17.51 -15.38 20.23
CA LEU A 455 -16.84 -16.23 19.24
C LEU A 455 -16.77 -17.67 19.75
N PRO A 456 -16.95 -18.68 18.87
CA PRO A 456 -16.71 -20.08 19.20
C PRO A 456 -15.30 -20.30 19.77
N GLU A 457 -15.14 -21.28 20.65
CA GLU A 457 -13.87 -21.55 21.34
C GLU A 457 -12.69 -21.70 20.37
N ASN A 458 -12.88 -22.43 19.25
CA ASN A 458 -11.83 -22.62 18.26
C ASN A 458 -11.51 -21.33 17.46
N ALA A 459 -12.47 -20.43 17.27
CA ALA A 459 -12.22 -19.12 16.68
C ALA A 459 -11.41 -18.23 17.63
N GLN A 460 -11.73 -18.25 18.93
CA GLN A 460 -10.92 -17.57 19.95
C GLN A 460 -9.48 -18.14 20.00
N LYS A 461 -9.32 -19.47 19.94
CA LYS A 461 -8.01 -20.13 19.88
C LYS A 461 -7.23 -19.72 18.64
N TYR A 462 -7.88 -19.60 17.47
CA TYR A 462 -7.25 -19.12 16.26
C TYR A 462 -6.69 -17.70 16.42
N VAL A 463 -7.46 -16.79 17.01
CA VAL A 463 -7.02 -15.41 17.29
C VAL A 463 -5.80 -15.40 18.22
N ARG A 464 -5.90 -16.10 19.37
CA ARG A 464 -4.81 -16.20 20.34
C ARG A 464 -3.55 -16.83 19.74
N TYR A 465 -3.72 -17.82 18.86
CA TYR A 465 -2.61 -18.45 18.15
C TYR A 465 -1.87 -17.46 17.24
N VAL A 466 -2.60 -16.59 16.52
CA VAL A 466 -1.98 -15.52 15.72
C VAL A 466 -1.24 -14.53 16.62
N GLU A 467 -1.82 -14.11 17.75
CA GLU A 467 -1.17 -13.21 18.71
C GLU A 467 0.13 -13.81 19.26
N GLU A 468 0.08 -15.06 19.74
CA GLU A 468 1.23 -15.77 20.32
C GLU A 468 2.36 -15.92 19.30
N GLN A 469 2.02 -16.30 18.07
CA GLN A 469 3.02 -16.52 17.04
C GLN A 469 3.68 -15.23 16.56
N VAL A 470 2.92 -14.15 16.42
CA VAL A 470 3.46 -12.87 15.93
C VAL A 470 4.10 -12.06 17.06
N GLY A 471 3.64 -12.25 18.31
CA GLY A 471 4.06 -11.45 19.47
C GLY A 471 3.38 -10.09 19.55
N VAL A 472 2.24 -9.90 18.87
CA VAL A 472 1.51 -8.62 18.77
C VAL A 472 0.04 -8.86 19.09
N PRO A 473 -0.59 -8.07 19.99
CA PRO A 473 -1.98 -8.26 20.36
C PRO A 473 -2.93 -7.91 19.21
N VAL A 474 -4.04 -8.62 19.11
CA VAL A 474 -5.15 -8.34 18.20
C VAL A 474 -6.11 -7.38 18.88
N LYS A 475 -6.24 -6.17 18.35
CA LYS A 475 -7.16 -5.14 18.85
C LYS A 475 -8.54 -5.25 18.20
N TRP A 476 -8.61 -5.66 16.93
CA TRP A 476 -9.86 -5.78 16.19
C TRP A 476 -10.00 -7.12 15.46
N ILE A 477 -11.22 -7.66 15.45
CA ILE A 477 -11.59 -8.86 14.69
C ILE A 477 -12.75 -8.53 13.76
N GLY A 478 -12.55 -8.70 12.46
CA GLY A 478 -13.57 -8.50 11.43
C GLY A 478 -14.33 -9.79 11.15
N VAL A 479 -15.62 -9.80 11.45
CA VAL A 479 -16.55 -10.94 11.22
C VAL A 479 -17.60 -10.61 10.15
N GLY A 480 -17.32 -9.66 9.26
CA GLY A 480 -18.25 -9.29 8.21
C GLY A 480 -17.95 -7.95 7.57
N LYS A 481 -18.85 -7.53 6.67
CA LYS A 481 -18.64 -6.34 5.82
C LYS A 481 -19.04 -5.03 6.46
N SER A 482 -20.11 -5.02 7.26
CA SER A 482 -20.63 -3.77 7.84
C SER A 482 -19.65 -3.25 8.89
N ARG A 483 -19.70 -1.95 9.18
CA ARG A 483 -18.85 -1.31 10.20
C ARG A 483 -19.01 -2.00 11.56
N GLU A 484 -20.25 -2.35 11.91
CA GLU A 484 -20.64 -2.99 13.17
C GLU A 484 -20.10 -4.43 13.29
N SER A 485 -19.78 -5.10 12.18
CA SER A 485 -19.14 -6.42 12.20
C SER A 485 -17.64 -6.34 12.50
N MET A 486 -17.23 -5.49 13.44
CA MET A 486 -15.87 -5.41 13.97
C MET A 486 -15.92 -5.50 15.49
N ILE A 487 -15.33 -6.55 16.03
CA ILE A 487 -15.19 -6.74 17.48
C ILE A 487 -13.92 -6.01 17.91
N GLN A 488 -14.01 -5.12 18.91
CA GLN A 488 -12.85 -4.47 19.52
C GLN A 488 -12.55 -5.12 20.87
N LEU A 489 -11.30 -5.53 21.10
CA LEU A 489 -10.89 -6.27 22.30
C LEU A 489 -10.44 -5.34 23.44
N PHE A 490 -9.82 -4.20 23.12
CA PHE A 490 -9.34 -3.19 24.07
C PHE A 490 -9.19 -1.82 23.39
#